data_AF-K2B2Y9-F1
#
_entry.id   AF-K2B2Y9-F1
#
_cell.length_a   1.000
_cell.length_b   1.000
_cell.length_c   1.000
_cell.angle_alpha   90.00
_cell.angle_beta   90.00
_cell.angle_gamma   90.00
#
_symmetry.space_group_name_H-M   'P 1'
#
loop_
_entity.id
_entity.type
_entity.pdbx_description
1 polymer ?
#
loop_
_entity_poly.entity_id
_entity_poly.type
_entity_poly.pdbx_seq_one_letter_code
_entity_poly.pdbx_strand_id
1 'polypeptide(L)' 'MIAIIEAYRAGLLKPKNSARNLIAGLIVGIVALPLAMAFAIASGLQPEEGLYTAIIAG' A
#
# COMPACT_ATOMS: atom_id res chain seq x y z
N MET A 1 -5.50 10.99 12.59
CA MET A 1 -5.47 9.60 13.09
C MET A 1 -4.37 8.88 12.31
N ILE A 2 -3.19 8.68 12.91
CA ILE A 2 -2.03 8.10 12.20
C ILE A 2 -2.15 6.58 12.31
N ALA A 3 -2.40 5.90 11.18
CA ALA A 3 -2.69 4.46 11.14
C ALA A 3 -1.61 3.59 11.82
N ILE A 4 -0.33 3.97 11.69
CA ILE A 4 0.79 3.28 12.36
C ILE A 4 0.67 3.33 13.89
N ILE A 5 0.30 4.48 14.45
CA ILE A 5 0.18 4.65 15.91
C ILE A 5 -0.97 3.79 16.43
N GLU A 6 -2.06 3.71 15.68
CA GLU A 6 -3.22 2.89 16.03
C GLU A 6 -2.92 1.40 15.90
N ALA A 7 -2.24 0.98 14.82
CA ALA A 7 -1.80 -0.39 14.63
C ALA A 7 -0.84 -0.86 15.74
N TYR A 8 0.05 0.03 16.21
CA TYR A 8 0.91 -0.24 17.35
C TYR A 8 0.12 -0.37 18.65
N ARG A 9 -0.78 0.59 18.95
CA ARG A 9 -1.64 0.55 20.15
C ARG A 9 -2.56 -0.67 20.19
N ALA A 10 -3.06 -1.10 19.04
CA ALA A 10 -3.88 -2.30 18.88
C ALA A 10 -3.05 -3.61 18.91
N GLY A 11 -1.72 -3.54 19.01
CA GLY A 11 -0.83 -4.70 19.02
C GLY A 11 -0.80 -5.47 17.70
N LEU A 12 -1.20 -4.84 16.59
CA LEU A 12 -1.23 -5.45 15.26
C LEU A 12 0.18 -5.73 14.72
N LEU A 13 1.21 -5.05 15.25
CA LEU A 13 2.62 -5.25 14.87
C LEU A 13 3.31 -6.43 15.59
N LYS A 14 2.60 -7.18 16.43
CA LYS A 14 3.16 -8.36 17.11
C LYS A 14 3.39 -9.52 16.12
N PRO A 15 4.39 -10.40 16.35
CA PRO A 15 4.69 -11.54 15.47
C PRO A 15 3.50 -12.48 15.21
N LYS A 16 2.59 -12.56 16.19
CA LYS A 16 1.33 -13.31 16.08
C LYS A 16 0.46 -12.88 14.90
N ASN A 17 0.54 -11.62 14.48
CA ASN A 17 -0.28 -11.05 13.41
C ASN A 17 0.45 -10.96 12.06
N SER A 18 1.73 -11.35 11.99
CA SER A 18 2.55 -11.19 10.77
C SER A 18 1.93 -11.84 9.53
N ALA A 19 1.37 -13.04 9.65
CA ALA A 19 0.68 -13.70 8.53
C ALA A 19 -0.52 -12.90 8.02
N ARG A 20 -1.34 -12.35 8.93
CA ARG A 20 -2.51 -11.53 8.57
C ARG A 20 -2.09 -10.21 7.92
N ASN A 21 -1.05 -9.57 8.45
CA ASN A 21 -0.50 -8.33 7.88
C ASN A 21 0.09 -8.56 6.49
N LEU A 22 0.77 -9.69 6.27
CA LEU A 22 1.31 -10.05 4.96
C LEU A 22 0.20 -10.26 3.92
N ILE A 23 -0.85 -11.00 4.29
CA ILE A 23 -2.01 -11.22 3.42
C ILE A 23 -2.73 -9.89 3.13
N ALA A 24 -2.91 -9.04 4.14
CA ALA A 24 -3.50 -7.71 3.95
C ALA A 24 -2.67 -6.85 3.00
N GLY A 25 -1.34 -6.81 3.18
CA GLY A 25 -0.44 -6.09 2.27
C GLY A 25 -0.49 -6.62 0.84
N LEU A 26 -0.60 -7.94 0.66
CA LEU A 26 -0.74 -8.54 -0.67
C LEU A 26 -2.05 -8.13 -1.35
N ILE A 27 -3.18 -8.20 -0.63
CA ILE A 27 -4.48 -7.78 -1.15
C ILE A 27 -4.46 -6.30 -1.52
N VAL A 28 -3.93 -5.45 -0.64
CA VAL A 28 -3.82 -4.01 -0.89
C VAL A 28 -2.92 -3.74 -2.10
N GLY A 29 -1.78 -4.44 -2.21
CA GLY A 29 -0.87 -4.31 -3.35
C GLY A 29 -1.55 -4.63 -4.68
N ILE A 30 -2.30 -5.74 -4.76
CA ILE A 30 -3.03 -6.14 -5.97
C ILE A 30 -4.01 -5.04 -6.42
N VAL A 31 -4.67 -4.37 -5.48
CA VAL A 31 -5.63 -3.28 -5.79
C VAL A 31 -4.90 -1.96 -6.10
N ALA A 32 -3.78 -1.69 -5.43
CA ALA A 32 -3.04 -0.43 -5.56
C ALA A 32 -2.31 -0.31 -6.90
N LEU A 33 -1.76 -1.40 -7.45
CA LEU A 33 -1.01 -1.39 -8.71
C LEU A 33 -1.82 -0.83 -9.91
N PRO A 34 -3.02 -1.34 -10.24
CA PRO A 34 -3.81 -0.79 -11.34
C PRO A 34 -4.28 0.65 -11.06
N LEU A 35 -4.59 0.97 -9.81
CA LEU A 35 -5.00 2.32 -9.41
C LEU A 35 -3.87 3.35 -9.64
N ALA A 36 -2.65 2.99 -9.29
CA ALA A 36 -1.47 3.84 -9.49
C ALA A 36 -1.17 4.11 -10.97
N MET A 37 -1.27 3.07 -11.81
CA MET A 37 -1.13 3.23 -13.27
C MET A 37 -2.23 4.13 -13.85
N ALA A 38 -3.47 3.97 -13.39
CA ALA A 38 -4.60 4.79 -13.83
C ALA A 38 -4.40 6.29 -13.47
N PHE A 39 -3.90 6.59 -12.27
CA PHE A 39 -3.61 7.97 -11.87
C PHE A 39 -2.45 8.59 -12.65
N ALA A 40 -1.41 7.81 -12.98
CA ALA A 40 -0.33 8.28 -13.84
C ALA A 40 -0.86 8.69 -15.22
N ILE A 41 -1.66 7.82 -15.86
CA ILE A 41 -2.29 8.12 -17.15
C ILE A 41 -3.19 9.36 -17.05
N ALA A 42 -4.01 9.47 -16.00
CA ALA A 42 -4.89 10.62 -15.78
C ALA A 42 -4.12 11.94 -15.58
N SER A 43 -2.87 11.85 -15.12
CA SER A 43 -1.97 12.99 -14.91
C SER A 43 -1.10 13.31 -16.15
N GLY A 44 -1.28 12.58 -17.26
CA GLY A 44 -0.47 12.73 -18.48
C GLY A 44 0.94 12.13 -18.39
N LEU A 45 1.19 11.30 -17.38
CA LEU A 45 2.45 10.59 -17.16
C LEU A 45 2.40 9.18 -17.74
N GLN A 46 3.57 8.55 -17.87
CA GLN A 46 3.62 7.15 -18.28
C GLN A 46 3.22 6.23 -17.10
N PRO A 47 2.54 5.09 -17.34
CA PRO A 47 2.09 4.17 -16.27
C PRO A 47 3.19 3.72 -15.32
N GLU A 48 4.42 3.60 -15.81
CA GLU A 48 5.61 3.22 -15.05
C GLU A 48 5.91 4.22 -13.93
N GLU A 49 5.67 5.52 -14.16
CA GLU A 49 5.85 6.56 -13.13
C GLU A 49 4.84 6.43 -11.98
N GLY A 50 3.62 5.96 -12.29
CA GLY A 50 2.63 5.60 -11.28
C GLY A 50 3.08 4.44 -10.40
N LEU A 51 3.67 3.41 -11.02
CA LEU A 51 4.26 2.27 -10.30
C LEU A 51 5.42 2.69 -9.40
N TYR A 52 6.37 3.48 -9.91
CA TYR A 52 7.50 3.96 -9.10
C TYR A 52 7.01 4.80 -7.91
N THR A 53 6.03 5.67 -8.13
CA THR A 53 5.44 6.48 -7.07
C THR A 53 4.75 5.61 -6.02
N ALA A 54 3.97 4.61 -6.45
CA ALA A 54 3.26 3.71 -5.53
C ALA A 54 4.21 2.89 -4.64
N ILE A 55 5.40 2.54 -5.12
CA ILE A 55 6.41 1.79 -4.35
C ILE A 55 7.14 2.70 -3.35
N ILE A 56 7.46 3.95 -3.74
CA ILE A 56 8.25 4.86 -2.89
C ILE A 56 7.37 5.59 -1.86
N ALA A 57 6.15 5.96 -2.23
CA ALA A 57 5.24 6.72 -1.38
C ALA A 57 4.35 5.84 -0.48
N GLY A 58 4.17 4.57 -0.85
CA GLY A 58 3.41 3.57 -0.08
C GLY A 58 4.20 3.03 1.11
#